data_AF-A0A5R2N1G2-F1
#
_entry.id   AF-A0A5R2N1G2-F1
#
_cell.length_a   1.000
_cell.length_b   1.000
_cell.length_c   1.000
_cell.angle_alpha   90.00
_cell.angle_beta   90.00
_cell.angle_gamma   90.00
#
_symmetry.space_group_name_H-M   'P 1'
#
loop_
_entity.id
_entity.type
_entity.pdbx_description
1 polymer ?
#
loop_
_entity_poly.entity_id
_entity_poly.type
_entity_poly.pdbx_seq_one_letter_code
_entity_poly.pdbx_strand_id
1 'polypeptide(L)'
;QMAFTTRISYASQSGSCRIADAVVTVKVKVILPEWRRPRKADADVRLFWDTLSADIKRHEDRHVEIAKNHGRALEDALKATHPQKDCNAAKAKAAEITAAELA
;
A
#
# COMPACT_ATOMS: atom_id res chain seq x y z
N GLN A 1 -8.86 -1.02 -8.54
CA GLN A 1 -8.05 0.22 -8.60
C GLN A 1 -7.27 0.34 -7.31
N MET A 2 -5.98 0.67 -7.41
CA MET A 2 -5.07 0.84 -6.28
C MET A 2 -4.41 2.22 -6.37
N ALA A 3 -4.27 2.90 -5.24
CA ALA A 3 -3.64 4.21 -5.17
C ALA A 3 -2.80 4.32 -3.89
N PHE A 4 -1.64 4.95 -4.01
CA PHE A 4 -0.73 5.25 -2.91
C PHE A 4 -0.64 6.76 -2.77
N THR A 5 -0.66 7.26 -1.53
CA THR A 5 -0.49 8.69 -1.25
C THR A 5 0.48 8.84 -0.10
N THR A 6 1.60 9.52 -0.35
CA THR A 6 2.66 9.72 0.63
C THR A 6 2.60 11.13 1.18
N ARG A 7 2.67 11.26 2.51
CA ARG A 7 2.79 12.53 3.24
C ARG A 7 4.08 12.51 4.05
N ILE A 8 4.90 13.54 3.89
CA ILE A 8 6.22 13.63 4.52
C ILE A 8 6.31 14.94 5.29
N SER A 9 6.69 14.84 6.55
CA SER A 9 6.94 15.98 7.44
C SER A 9 8.44 16.14 7.63
N TYR A 10 8.91 17.39 7.65
CA TYR A 10 10.33 17.72 7.81
C TYR A 10 10.54 18.52 9.08
N ALA A 11 11.63 18.23 9.79
CA ALA A 11 12.08 19.00 10.94
C ALA A 11 13.42 19.66 10.61
N SER A 12 13.47 20.98 10.71
CA SER A 12 14.67 21.78 10.47
C SER A 12 15.35 22.13 11.80
N GLN A 13 16.67 22.12 11.80
CA GLN A 13 17.56 22.56 12.88
C GLN A 13 18.69 23.41 12.29
N SER A 14 19.45 24.12 13.13
CA SER A 14 20.54 24.98 12.66
C SER A 14 21.60 24.15 11.90
N GLY A 15 21.60 24.27 10.57
CA GLY A 15 22.52 23.57 9.68
C GLY A 15 22.13 22.15 9.27
N SER A 16 20.92 21.68 9.62
CA SER A 16 20.43 20.39 9.13
C SER A 16 18.90 20.32 9.01
N CYS A 17 18.40 19.44 8.16
CA CYS A 17 16.99 19.12 8.06
C CYS A 17 16.81 17.63 7.87
N ARG A 18 15.88 17.04 8.62
CA ARG A 18 15.58 15.61 8.56
C ARG A 18 14.11 15.37 8.24
N ILE A 19 13.81 14.17 7.75
CA ILE A 19 12.43 13.68 7.72
C ILE A 19 12.01 13.40 9.16
N ALA A 20 10.98 14.09 9.61
CA ALA A 20 10.44 13.98 10.96
C ALA A 20 9.45 12.82 11.05
N ASP A 21 8.62 12.68 10.02
CA ASP A 21 7.65 11.61 9.89
C ASP A 21 7.31 11.37 8.41
N ALA A 22 6.89 10.16 8.09
CA ALA A 22 6.44 9.76 6.77
C ALA A 22 5.26 8.78 6.92
N VAL A 23 4.18 9.05 6.20
CA VAL A 23 2.96 8.25 6.20
C VAL A 23 2.53 7.97 4.78
N VAL A 24 2.35 6.69 4.45
CA VAL A 24 1.87 6.20 3.15
C VAL A 24 0.47 5.64 3.34
N THR A 25 -0.50 6.26 2.69
CA THR A 25 -1.88 5.78 2.65
C THR A 25 -2.10 4.94 1.40
N VAL A 26 -2.51 3.68 1.60
CA VAL A 26 -2.88 2.76 0.52
C VAL A 26 -4.41 2.69 0.42
N LYS A 27 -4.96 3.03 -0.75
CA LYS A 27 -6.39 2.90 -1.05
C LYS A 27 -6.59 1.82 -2.11
N VAL A 28 -7.32 0.77 -1.76
CA VAL A 28 -7.60 -0.36 -2.65
C VAL A 28 -9.10 -0.54 -2.82
N LYS A 29 -9.53 -0.74 -4.07
CA LYS A 29 -10.87 -1.23 -4.41
C LYS A 29 -10.76 -2.67 -4.89
N VAL A 30 -11.16 -3.61 -4.04
CA VAL A 30 -11.27 -5.04 -4.35
C VAL A 30 -12.60 -5.29 -5.06
N ILE A 31 -12.57 -6.08 -6.13
CA ILE A 31 -13.76 -6.47 -6.90
C ILE A 31 -13.85 -8.00 -6.82
N LEU A 32 -14.98 -8.51 -6.34
CA LEU A 32 -15.22 -9.94 -6.23
C LEU A 32 -16.33 -10.36 -7.21
N PRO A 33 -16.26 -11.59 -7.74
CA PRO A 33 -17.35 -12.14 -8.53
C PRO A 33 -18.58 -12.33 -7.65
N GLU A 34 -19.73 -11.91 -8.15
CA GLU A 34 -21.01 -12.17 -7.51
C GLU A 34 -21.69 -13.34 -8.24
N TRP A 35 -22.10 -14.36 -7.47
CA TRP A 35 -22.94 -15.41 -7.99
C TRP A 35 -24.41 -15.19 -7.63
N ARG A 36 -25.22 -14.90 -8.65
CA ARG A 36 -26.68 -14.85 -8.51
C ARG A 36 -27.24 -16.27 -8.50
N ARG A 37 -27.31 -16.86 -7.31
CA ARG A 37 -27.78 -18.23 -7.05
C ARG A 37 -29.16 -18.52 -7.67
N PRO A 38 -29.27 -19.36 -8.70
CA PRO A 38 -30.57 -19.85 -9.16
C PRO A 38 -31.22 -20.68 -8.04
N ARG A 39 -32.53 -20.50 -7.78
CA ARG A 39 -33.25 -21.23 -6.71
C ARG A 39 -33.13 -22.77 -6.82
N LYS A 40 -32.86 -23.27 -8.03
CA LYS A 40 -32.73 -24.70 -8.37
C LYS A 40 -31.29 -25.20 -8.47
N ALA A 41 -30.28 -24.41 -8.07
CA ALA A 41 -28.90 -24.89 -8.10
C ALA A 41 -28.72 -26.07 -7.14
N ASP A 42 -28.10 -27.15 -7.62
CA ASP A 42 -27.79 -28.35 -6.85
C ASP A 42 -26.86 -28.06 -5.67
N ALA A 43 -26.92 -28.89 -4.62
CA ALA A 43 -26.14 -28.68 -3.40
C ALA A 43 -24.63 -28.68 -3.67
N ASP A 44 -24.14 -29.59 -4.53
CA ASP A 44 -22.73 -29.70 -4.88
C ASP A 44 -22.22 -28.45 -5.61
N VAL A 45 -23.04 -27.88 -6.49
CA VAL A 45 -22.73 -26.63 -7.20
C VAL A 45 -22.62 -25.47 -6.21
N ARG A 46 -23.48 -25.43 -5.19
CA ARG A 46 -23.41 -24.40 -4.14
C ARG A 46 -22.13 -24.52 -3.33
N LEU A 47 -21.80 -25.73 -2.87
CA LEU A 47 -20.59 -25.97 -2.10
C LEU A 47 -19.33 -25.61 -2.89
N PHE A 48 -19.28 -26.00 -4.17
CA PHE A 48 -18.19 -25.65 -5.07
C PHE A 48 -18.01 -24.13 -5.15
N TRP A 49 -19.10 -23.39 -5.35
CA TRP A 49 -19.01 -21.95 -5.53
C TRP A 49 -18.73 -21.20 -4.22
N ASP A 50 -19.27 -21.66 -3.09
CA ASP A 50 -18.93 -21.08 -1.79
C ASP A 50 -17.43 -21.23 -1.51
N THR A 51 -16.85 -22.40 -1.85
CA THR A 51 -15.41 -22.67 -1.71
C THR A 51 -14.58 -21.80 -2.66
N LEU A 52 -14.93 -21.77 -3.94
CA LEU A 52 -14.19 -21.00 -4.95
C LEU A 52 -14.30 -19.48 -4.69
N SER A 53 -15.45 -18.98 -4.25
CA SER A 53 -15.63 -17.56 -3.89
C SER A 53 -14.76 -17.18 -2.69
N ALA A 54 -14.69 -18.04 -1.66
CA ALA A 54 -13.81 -17.84 -0.52
C ALA A 54 -12.32 -17.85 -0.92
N ASP A 55 -11.94 -18.74 -1.85
CA ASP A 55 -10.58 -18.82 -2.38
C ASP A 55 -10.17 -17.55 -3.15
N ILE A 56 -11.04 -17.10 -4.07
CA ILE A 56 -10.84 -15.85 -4.82
C ILE A 56 -10.72 -14.67 -3.86
N LYS A 57 -11.61 -14.56 -2.87
CA LYS A 57 -11.52 -13.47 -1.89
C LYS A 57 -10.18 -13.47 -1.17
N ARG A 58 -9.71 -14.63 -0.70
CA ARG A 58 -8.41 -14.75 -0.03
C ARG A 58 -7.25 -14.35 -0.97
N HIS A 59 -7.34 -14.71 -2.24
CA HIS A 59 -6.37 -14.30 -3.26
C HIS A 59 -6.34 -12.77 -3.42
N GLU A 60 -7.51 -12.14 -3.56
CA GLU A 60 -7.60 -10.69 -3.72
C GLU A 60 -7.14 -9.94 -2.46
N ASP A 61 -7.48 -10.44 -1.26
CA ASP A 61 -7.01 -9.88 0.01
C ASP A 61 -5.49 -9.95 0.13
N ARG A 62 -4.84 -10.98 -0.45
CA ARG A 62 -3.38 -11.08 -0.47
C ARG A 62 -2.73 -9.96 -1.27
N HIS A 63 -3.33 -9.50 -2.37
CA HIS A 63 -2.85 -8.34 -3.11
C HIS A 63 -2.94 -7.06 -2.28
N VAL A 64 -3.99 -6.92 -1.46
CA VAL A 64 -4.12 -5.80 -0.51
C VAL A 64 -2.99 -5.81 0.52
N GLU A 65 -2.67 -6.98 1.07
CA GLU A 65 -1.59 -7.12 2.05
C GLU A 65 -0.21 -6.84 1.44
N ILE A 66 0.05 -7.30 0.21
CA ILE A 66 1.27 -6.96 -0.52
C ILE A 66 1.39 -5.44 -0.67
N ALA A 67 0.31 -4.77 -1.09
CA ALA A 67 0.30 -3.32 -1.23
C ALA A 67 0.56 -2.57 0.10
N LYS A 68 -0.03 -3.04 1.20
CA LYS A 68 0.25 -2.48 2.55
C LYS A 68 1.72 -2.65 2.94
N ASN A 69 2.29 -3.82 2.67
CA ASN A 69 3.68 -4.10 2.99
C ASN A 69 4.63 -3.18 2.19
N HIS A 70 4.35 -2.95 0.90
CA HIS A 70 5.09 -1.96 0.11
C HIS A 70 4.96 -0.54 0.68
N GLY A 71 3.75 -0.14 1.08
CA GLY A 71 3.55 1.17 1.72
C GLY A 71 4.39 1.34 2.99
N ARG A 72 4.43 0.30 3.84
CA ARG A 72 5.25 0.28 5.05
C ARG A 72 6.75 0.32 4.74
N ALA A 73 7.21 -0.44 3.75
CA ALA A 73 8.60 -0.44 3.33
C ALA A 73 9.06 0.97 2.89
N LEU A 74 8.21 1.69 2.14
CA LEU A 74 8.48 3.07 1.75
C LEU A 74 8.52 4.02 2.97
N GLU A 75 7.61 3.88 3.93
CA GLU A 75 7.66 4.65 5.18
C GLU A 75 8.97 4.44 5.93
N ASP A 76 9.39 3.18 6.06
CA ASP A 76 10.62 2.80 6.76
C ASP A 76 11.87 3.33 6.04
N ALA A 77 11.92 3.22 4.71
CA ALA A 77 13.00 3.76 3.89
C ALA A 77 13.13 5.28 4.03
N LEU A 78 12.00 6.01 4.01
CA LEU A 78 11.99 7.45 4.21
C LEU A 78 12.48 7.82 5.62
N LYS A 79 12.01 7.12 6.66
CA LYS A 79 12.38 7.39 8.06
C LYS A 79 13.84 7.01 8.38
N ALA A 80 14.42 6.04 7.67
CA ALA A 80 15.83 5.67 7.80
C ALA A 80 16.81 6.71 7.21
N THR A 81 16.30 7.71 6.49
CA THR A 81 17.13 8.75 5.86
C THR A 81 17.82 9.60 6.93
N HIS A 82 19.13 9.75 6.78
CA HIS A 82 19.93 10.60 7.67
C HIS A 82 19.58 12.08 7.47
N PRO A 83 19.77 12.94 8.50
CA PRO A 83 19.63 14.38 8.34
C PRO A 83 20.47 14.90 7.17
N GLN A 84 19.86 15.74 6.33
CA GLN A 84 20.50 16.40 5.20
C GLN A 84 20.93 17.81 5.61
N LYS A 85 21.77 18.45 4.77
CA LYS A 85 22.27 19.81 5.00
C LYS A 85 21.15 20.85 5.14
N ASP A 86 20.08 20.71 4.34
CA ASP A 86 18.93 21.59 4.34
C ASP A 86 17.65 20.85 3.90
N CYS A 87 16.50 21.49 4.04
CA CYS A 87 15.22 20.84 3.72
C CYS A 87 14.99 20.64 2.22
N ASN A 88 15.69 21.37 1.34
CA ASN A 88 15.60 21.12 -0.09
C ASN A 88 16.34 19.83 -0.45
N ALA A 89 17.51 19.61 0.13
CA ALA A 89 18.24 18.34 0.03
C ALA A 89 17.44 17.18 0.63
N ALA A 90 16.79 17.37 1.79
CA ALA A 90 15.91 16.36 2.38
C ALA A 90 14.72 16.01 1.48
N LYS A 91 14.09 17.00 0.85
CA LYS A 91 13.00 16.80 -0.12
C LYS A 91 13.46 16.09 -1.39
N ALA A 92 14.61 16.48 -1.94
CA ALA A 92 15.20 15.81 -3.09
C ALA A 92 15.48 14.34 -2.76
N LYS A 93 16.05 14.07 -1.58
CA LYS A 93 16.31 12.70 -1.15
C LYS A 93 15.04 11.87 -0.98
N ALA A 94 14.00 12.46 -0.39
CA ALA A 94 12.70 11.82 -0.26
C ALA A 94 12.07 11.50 -1.64
N ALA A 95 12.24 12.39 -2.62
CA ALA A 95 11.77 12.18 -3.99
C ALA A 95 12.55 11.05 -4.70
N GLU A 96 13.86 10.97 -4.51
CA GLU A 96 14.67 9.85 -5.02
C GLU A 96 14.21 8.51 -4.46
N ILE A 97 14.04 8.42 -3.13
CA ILE A 97 13.57 7.19 -2.46
C ILE A 97 12.19 6.81 -2.98
N THR A 98 11.27 7.78 -3.05
CA THR A 98 9.90 7.53 -3.53
C THR A 98 9.91 7.07 -4.99
N ALA A 99 10.78 7.62 -5.84
CA ALA A 99 10.90 7.20 -7.24
C ALA A 99 11.49 5.79 -7.38
N ALA A 100 12.48 5.43 -6.54
CA ALA A 100 13.09 4.11 -6.56
C ALA A 100 12.12 3.01 -6.12
N GLU A 101 11.25 3.29 -5.15
CA GLU A 101 10.22 2.34 -4.68
C GLU A 101 9.01 2.22 -5.63
N LEU A 102 8.91 3.11 -6.62
CA LEU A 102 7.86 3.10 -7.66
C LEU A 102 8.35 2.53 -9.00
N ALA A 103 9.65 2.21 -9.12
CA ALA A 103 10.26 1.62 -10.31
C ALA A 103 10.18 0.08 -10.28
#